data_AF-A0AA91PVG4-F1
#
_entry.id   AF-A0AA91PVG4-F1
#
_cell.length_a   1.000
_cell.length_b   1.000
_cell.length_c   1.000
_cell.angle_alpha   90.00
_cell.angle_beta   90.00
_cell.angle_gamma   90.00
#
_symmetry.space_group_name_H-M   'P 1'
#
loop_
_entity.id
_entity.type
_entity.pdbx_description
1 polymer ?
#
loop_
_entity_poly.entity_id
_entity_poly.type
_entity_poly.pdbx_seq_one_letter_code
_entity_poly.pdbx_strand_id
1 'polypeptide(L)'
;MGTQEQTAKQIWDYLTSKGWTKEAVSAILGNMQSESGIIADRWESDIVGNMYGGYGLVQWTPATKYIDWAVGKGLDYRNVISQCKRIEWEVANGQQFYHPSMTFKQFTQSKQSPETLAEIFIRYYERPANPNQPARQTQARYWYNKFKNSSTEGKTPQEIHDEAIASSAIKTSNGVQAKIEIFKEQPVGNITAGGWMGPGYNYGFVLVLDHNTGKELDRRMSPGIVRDDVNAHLGLPSGLKYGIQGVFPKAQFKGKVIDVVFRRTNDKSGNTAGGYQDFRFNEFYLTI
;
A
#
# COMPACT_ATOMS: atom_id res chain seq x y z
N MET A 1 -8.61 -9.39 8.79
CA MET A 1 -7.73 -9.80 7.67
C MET A 1 -8.21 -9.10 6.42
N GLY A 2 -7.29 -8.66 5.54
CA GLY A 2 -7.69 -8.17 4.21
C GLY A 2 -8.28 -9.31 3.39
N THR A 3 -9.15 -8.99 2.43
CA THR A 3 -9.68 -10.00 1.51
C THR A 3 -8.55 -10.55 0.61
N GLN A 4 -8.75 -11.74 0.03
CA GLN A 4 -7.82 -12.32 -0.94
C GLN A 4 -7.46 -11.32 -2.05
N GLU A 5 -8.44 -10.58 -2.56
CA GLU A 5 -8.24 -9.56 -3.58
C GLU A 5 -7.41 -8.37 -3.09
N GLN A 6 -7.65 -7.88 -1.87
CA GLN A 6 -6.85 -6.79 -1.30
C GLN A 6 -5.38 -7.18 -1.15
N THR A 7 -5.12 -8.42 -0.69
CA THR A 7 -3.76 -8.94 -0.59
C THR A 7 -3.13 -9.11 -1.97
N ALA A 8 -3.86 -9.68 -2.94
CA ALA A 8 -3.39 -9.83 -4.31
C ALA A 8 -3.06 -8.48 -4.96
N LYS A 9 -3.85 -7.44 -4.69
CA LYS A 9 -3.59 -6.08 -5.17
C LYS A 9 -2.33 -5.48 -4.55
N GLN A 10 -2.09 -5.67 -3.24
CA GLN A 10 -0.85 -5.23 -2.60
C GLN A 10 0.39 -5.88 -3.22
N ILE A 11 0.33 -7.19 -3.47
CA ILE A 11 1.41 -7.94 -4.14
C ILE A 11 1.61 -7.42 -5.57
N TRP A 12 0.52 -7.21 -6.30
CA TRP A 12 0.54 -6.68 -7.66
C TRP A 12 1.22 -5.32 -7.74
N ASP A 13 0.75 -4.37 -6.93
CA ASP A 13 1.26 -3.00 -6.93
C ASP A 13 2.74 -2.96 -6.53
N TYR A 14 3.11 -3.73 -5.51
CA TYR A 14 4.49 -3.80 -5.08
C TYR A 14 5.40 -4.35 -6.17
N LEU A 15 5.13 -5.53 -6.73
CA LEU A 15 6.05 -6.18 -7.67
C LEU A 15 6.08 -5.49 -9.04
N THR A 16 4.95 -4.97 -9.52
CA THR A 16 4.95 -4.12 -10.72
C THR A 16 5.74 -2.84 -10.51
N SER A 17 5.68 -2.21 -9.32
CA SER A 17 6.55 -1.07 -8.99
C SER A 17 8.05 -1.42 -8.92
N LYS A 18 8.40 -2.71 -8.78
CA LYS A 18 9.78 -3.21 -8.88
C LYS A 18 10.19 -3.57 -10.31
N GLY A 19 9.34 -3.28 -11.29
CA GLY A 19 9.61 -3.54 -12.71
C GLY A 19 9.39 -5.01 -13.10
N TRP A 20 8.62 -5.78 -12.32
CA TRP A 20 8.14 -7.07 -12.81
C TRP A 20 7.07 -6.86 -13.87
N THR A 21 7.03 -7.75 -14.86
CA THR A 21 5.96 -7.75 -15.84
C THR A 21 4.64 -8.18 -15.20
N LYS A 22 3.53 -7.61 -15.68
CA LYS A 22 2.17 -7.99 -15.28
C LYS A 22 1.93 -9.49 -15.42
N GLU A 23 2.48 -10.11 -16.45
CA GLU A 23 2.42 -11.54 -16.71
C GLU A 23 3.11 -12.37 -15.62
N ALA A 24 4.33 -12.00 -15.22
CA ALA A 24 5.08 -12.68 -14.16
C ALA A 24 4.40 -12.52 -12.79
N VAL A 25 3.90 -11.33 -12.48
CA VAL A 25 3.15 -11.07 -11.24
C VAL A 25 1.85 -11.88 -11.19
N SER A 26 1.14 -11.99 -12.32
CA SER A 26 -0.06 -12.82 -12.41
C SER A 26 0.22 -14.30 -12.17
N ALA A 27 1.34 -14.80 -12.71
CA ALA A 27 1.75 -16.18 -12.56
C ALA A 27 2.02 -16.57 -11.11
N ILE A 28 2.72 -15.72 -10.35
CA ILE A 28 2.94 -15.99 -8.92
C ILE A 28 1.64 -15.86 -8.12
N LEU A 29 0.74 -14.93 -8.47
CA LEU A 29 -0.56 -14.81 -7.79
C LEU A 29 -1.43 -16.06 -7.99
N GLY A 30 -1.41 -16.64 -9.20
CA GLY A 30 -2.05 -17.92 -9.46
C GLY A 30 -1.50 -19.04 -8.57
N ASN A 31 -0.17 -19.12 -8.41
CA ASN A 31 0.44 -20.10 -7.52
C ASN A 31 0.10 -19.85 -6.04
N MET A 32 0.27 -18.62 -5.56
CA MET A 32 -0.07 -18.22 -4.18
C MET A 32 -1.53 -18.49 -3.83
N GLN A 33 -2.44 -18.40 -4.81
CA GLN A 33 -3.85 -18.71 -4.58
C GLN A 33 -4.06 -20.19 -4.23
N SER A 34 -3.38 -21.10 -4.92
CA SER A 34 -3.41 -22.53 -4.58
C SER A 34 -2.59 -22.87 -3.33
N GLU A 35 -1.48 -22.19 -3.08
CA GLU A 35 -0.64 -22.47 -1.90
C GLU A 35 -1.30 -22.03 -0.58
N SER A 36 -1.84 -20.80 -0.55
CA SER A 36 -2.26 -20.17 0.70
C SER A 36 -3.64 -19.53 0.65
N GLY A 37 -4.28 -19.50 -0.52
CA GLY A 37 -5.41 -18.62 -0.75
C GLY A 37 -5.01 -17.13 -0.81
N ILE A 38 -3.73 -16.83 -1.09
CA ILE A 38 -3.13 -15.48 -1.02
C ILE A 38 -3.28 -14.90 0.40
N ILE A 39 -2.99 -15.73 1.41
CA ILE A 39 -3.02 -15.35 2.83
C ILE A 39 -1.58 -15.34 3.34
N ALA A 40 -1.08 -14.16 3.70
CA ALA A 40 0.29 -14.00 4.16
C ALA A 40 0.57 -14.70 5.50
N ASP A 41 -0.41 -14.79 6.40
CA ASP A 41 -0.25 -15.48 7.69
C ASP A 41 -0.87 -16.89 7.69
N ARG A 42 -0.59 -17.68 6.64
CA ARG A 42 -1.08 -19.05 6.51
C ARG A 42 -0.03 -20.06 6.96
N TRP A 43 -0.37 -20.87 7.96
CA TRP A 43 0.37 -22.06 8.35
C TRP A 43 -0.16 -23.28 7.61
N GLU A 44 0.74 -24.15 7.14
CA GLU A 44 0.37 -25.43 6.56
C GLU A 44 -0.51 -26.23 7.53
N SER A 45 -1.59 -26.82 7.01
CA SER A 45 -2.58 -27.57 7.78
C SER A 45 -3.19 -26.82 8.97
N ASP A 46 -3.06 -25.48 9.00
CA ASP A 46 -3.47 -24.61 10.09
C ASP A 46 -2.80 -24.95 11.45
N ILE A 47 -1.64 -25.61 11.42
CA ILE A 47 -0.84 -25.92 12.62
C ILE A 47 0.07 -24.74 12.93
N VAL A 48 -0.49 -23.75 13.65
CA VAL A 48 0.21 -22.52 14.01
C VAL A 48 1.49 -22.80 14.79
N GLY A 49 2.61 -22.23 14.34
CA GLY A 49 3.91 -22.38 15.00
C GLY A 49 4.71 -23.61 14.57
N ASN A 50 4.20 -24.45 13.65
CA ASN A 50 4.96 -25.55 13.10
C ASN A 50 6.07 -25.04 12.15
N MET A 51 7.25 -24.78 12.72
CA MET A 51 8.41 -24.26 12.00
C MET A 51 9.00 -25.23 10.94
N TYR A 52 8.58 -26.50 10.95
CA TYR A 52 9.01 -27.51 9.97
C TYR A 52 8.09 -27.56 8.74
N GLY A 53 6.85 -27.08 8.85
CA GLY A 53 5.89 -27.04 7.74
C GLY A 53 6.02 -25.79 6.88
N GLY A 54 5.07 -25.61 5.96
CA GLY A 54 4.95 -24.44 5.10
C GLY A 54 4.40 -23.19 5.80
N TYR A 55 4.88 -22.03 5.39
CA TYR A 55 4.36 -20.74 5.86
C TYR A 55 4.21 -19.70 4.75
N GLY A 56 3.13 -18.93 4.82
CA GLY A 56 2.92 -17.70 4.06
C GLY A 56 2.47 -17.90 2.61
N LEU A 57 2.64 -16.85 1.81
CA LEU A 57 2.06 -16.69 0.47
C LEU A 57 2.38 -17.86 -0.47
N VAL A 58 3.64 -18.31 -0.45
CA VAL A 58 4.18 -19.41 -1.28
C VAL A 58 4.56 -20.64 -0.45
N GLN A 59 4.05 -20.75 0.78
CA GLN A 59 4.30 -21.87 1.69
C GLN A 59 5.80 -22.23 1.79
N TRP A 60 6.66 -21.26 2.15
CA TRP A 60 8.10 -21.51 2.36
C TRP A 60 8.27 -22.68 3.32
N THR A 61 8.94 -23.74 2.85
CA THR A 61 9.08 -24.99 3.59
C THR A 61 10.55 -25.40 3.72
N PRO A 62 11.08 -25.61 4.95
CA PRO A 62 10.43 -25.29 6.23
C PRO A 62 10.23 -23.78 6.43
N ALA A 63 9.25 -23.39 7.25
CA ALA A 63 8.88 -22.01 7.53
C ALA A 63 10.06 -21.13 7.98
N THR A 64 11.03 -21.72 8.69
CA THR A 64 12.28 -21.06 9.14
C THR A 64 13.04 -20.38 8.00
N LYS A 65 13.01 -20.93 6.78
CA LYS A 65 13.68 -20.33 5.61
C LYS A 65 13.28 -18.86 5.38
N TYR A 66 12.01 -18.55 5.63
CA TYR A 66 11.48 -17.20 5.51
C TYR A 66 11.41 -16.47 6.85
N ILE A 67 10.87 -17.10 7.89
CA ILE A 67 10.63 -16.43 9.18
C ILE A 67 11.95 -15.94 9.78
N ASP A 68 13.00 -16.76 9.80
CA ASP A 68 14.30 -16.36 10.35
C ASP A 68 14.93 -15.23 9.52
N TRP A 69 14.77 -15.28 8.20
CA TRP A 69 15.24 -14.22 7.31
C TRP A 69 14.50 -12.90 7.57
N ALA A 70 13.18 -12.93 7.73
CA ALA A 70 12.38 -11.74 7.99
C ALA A 70 12.73 -11.12 9.34
N VAL A 71 12.79 -11.94 10.40
CA VAL A 71 13.18 -11.51 11.74
C VAL A 71 14.59 -10.95 11.76
N GLY A 72 15.55 -11.62 11.11
CA GLY A 72 16.94 -11.16 10.98
C GLY A 72 17.09 -9.84 10.20
N LYS A 73 16.09 -9.45 9.40
CA LYS A 73 16.01 -8.16 8.70
C LYS A 73 15.18 -7.11 9.45
N GLY A 74 14.67 -7.42 10.65
CA GLY A 74 13.79 -6.52 11.41
C GLY A 74 12.42 -6.32 10.75
N LEU A 75 11.98 -7.27 9.94
CA LEU A 75 10.69 -7.24 9.23
C LEU A 75 9.65 -8.07 9.97
N ASP A 76 8.39 -7.60 9.99
CA ASP A 76 7.28 -8.45 10.43
C ASP A 76 7.04 -9.55 9.39
N TYR A 77 7.21 -10.81 9.79
CA TYR A 77 7.09 -11.96 8.90
C TYR A 77 5.66 -12.18 8.40
N ARG A 78 4.65 -11.69 9.12
CA ARG A 78 3.23 -11.80 8.74
C ARG A 78 2.82 -10.81 7.65
N ASN A 79 3.63 -9.78 7.42
CA ASN A 79 3.31 -8.71 6.49
C ASN A 79 3.50 -9.14 5.02
N VAL A 80 2.52 -8.79 4.18
CA VAL A 80 2.51 -9.08 2.74
C VAL A 80 3.76 -8.56 2.03
N ILE A 81 4.15 -7.32 2.31
CA ILE A 81 5.29 -6.66 1.67
C ILE A 81 6.61 -7.27 2.15
N SER A 82 6.72 -7.73 3.40
CA SER A 82 7.90 -8.49 3.86
C SER A 82 8.10 -9.78 3.06
N GLN A 83 7.01 -10.46 2.72
CA GLN A 83 7.04 -11.67 1.88
C GLN A 83 7.39 -11.34 0.42
N CYS A 84 6.89 -10.24 -0.15
CA CYS A 84 7.34 -9.78 -1.46
C CYS A 84 8.82 -9.40 -1.47
N LYS A 85 9.33 -8.77 -0.40
CA LYS A 85 10.77 -8.48 -0.24
C LYS A 85 11.61 -9.75 -0.18
N ARG A 86 11.09 -10.84 0.40
CA ARG A 86 11.77 -12.14 0.37
C ARG A 86 11.91 -12.67 -1.05
N ILE A 87 10.85 -12.61 -1.84
CA ILE A 87 10.86 -13.06 -3.24
C ILE A 87 11.87 -12.23 -4.06
N GLU A 88 11.90 -10.90 -3.89
CA GLU A 88 12.90 -10.03 -4.51
C GLU A 88 14.34 -10.37 -4.09
N TRP A 89 14.54 -10.69 -2.80
CA TRP A 89 15.84 -11.16 -2.32
C TRP A 89 16.23 -12.49 -2.97
N GLU A 90 15.29 -13.41 -3.16
CA GLU A 90 15.55 -14.68 -3.86
C GLU A 90 15.91 -14.47 -5.33
N VAL A 91 15.24 -13.54 -6.02
CA VAL A 91 15.61 -13.11 -7.38
C VAL A 91 17.04 -12.57 -7.41
N ALA A 92 17.37 -11.67 -6.49
CA ALA A 92 18.69 -11.02 -6.46
C ALA A 92 19.83 -11.96 -6.06
N ASN A 93 19.54 -13.04 -5.33
CA ASN A 93 20.56 -13.96 -4.79
C ASN A 93 20.53 -15.34 -5.47
N GLY A 94 19.76 -15.49 -6.55
CA GLY A 94 19.65 -16.76 -7.29
C GLY A 94 19.15 -17.92 -6.43
N GLN A 95 18.21 -17.64 -5.51
CA GLN A 95 17.68 -18.64 -4.58
C GLN A 95 16.31 -19.16 -5.03
N GLN A 96 15.95 -20.34 -4.53
CA GLN A 96 14.63 -21.01 -4.65
C GLN A 96 14.17 -21.41 -6.07
N PHE A 97 14.51 -20.66 -7.12
CA PHE A 97 14.11 -20.89 -8.51
C PHE A 97 15.18 -21.65 -9.31
N TYR A 98 14.87 -22.88 -9.73
CA TYR A 98 15.83 -23.78 -10.40
C TYR A 98 15.32 -24.27 -11.76
N HIS A 99 15.36 -23.39 -12.78
CA HIS A 99 14.98 -23.72 -14.16
C HIS A 99 16.25 -23.91 -15.02
N PRO A 100 16.29 -24.88 -15.96
CA PRO A 100 17.49 -25.23 -16.72
C PRO A 100 18.06 -24.10 -17.59
N SER A 101 17.21 -23.24 -18.16
CA SER A 101 17.63 -22.16 -19.09
C SER A 101 17.09 -20.76 -18.78
N MET A 102 16.38 -20.58 -17.65
CA MET A 102 15.75 -19.31 -17.29
C MET A 102 16.16 -18.98 -15.85
N THR A 103 16.77 -17.82 -15.65
CA THR A 103 17.04 -17.31 -14.31
C THR A 103 15.76 -16.74 -13.70
N PHE A 104 15.71 -16.63 -12.37
CA PHE A 104 14.55 -16.00 -11.73
C PHE A 104 14.40 -14.53 -12.18
N LYS A 105 15.51 -13.81 -12.39
CA LYS A 105 15.46 -12.45 -12.93
C LYS A 105 14.83 -12.41 -14.33
N GLN A 106 15.19 -13.33 -15.22
CA GLN A 106 14.54 -13.44 -16.54
C GLN A 106 13.05 -13.77 -16.43
N PHE A 107 12.64 -14.62 -15.47
CA PHE A 107 11.23 -14.88 -15.20
C PHE A 107 10.49 -13.57 -14.85
N THR A 108 11.04 -12.72 -13.97
CA THR A 108 10.41 -11.43 -13.58
C THR A 108 10.17 -10.49 -14.76
N GLN A 109 10.96 -10.63 -15.83
CA GLN A 109 10.93 -9.78 -17.02
C GLN A 109 10.19 -10.42 -18.21
N SER A 110 9.72 -11.67 -18.07
CA SER A 110 9.14 -12.42 -19.16
C SER A 110 7.76 -11.89 -19.55
N LYS A 111 7.49 -11.87 -20.86
CA LYS A 111 6.20 -11.53 -21.47
C LYS A 111 5.48 -12.76 -22.05
N GLN A 112 5.93 -13.97 -21.69
CA GLN A 112 5.15 -15.17 -21.94
C GLN A 112 3.80 -15.10 -21.22
N SER A 113 2.83 -15.90 -21.67
CA SER A 113 1.48 -15.84 -21.10
C SER A 113 1.48 -16.13 -19.59
N PRO A 114 0.52 -15.55 -18.83
CA PRO A 114 0.32 -15.87 -17.42
C PRO A 114 0.24 -17.37 -17.14
N GLU A 115 -0.39 -18.15 -18.02
CA GLU A 115 -0.50 -19.61 -17.91
C GLU A 115 0.87 -20.28 -18.00
N THR A 116 1.66 -19.93 -19.01
CA THR A 116 3.01 -20.50 -19.20
C THR A 116 3.93 -20.15 -18.04
N LEU A 117 3.86 -18.90 -17.56
CA LEU A 117 4.67 -18.48 -16.41
C LEU A 117 4.18 -19.12 -15.11
N ALA A 118 2.88 -19.34 -14.93
CA ALA A 118 2.36 -20.05 -13.76
C ALA A 118 2.86 -21.50 -13.72
N GLU A 119 2.90 -22.16 -14.88
CA GLU A 119 3.44 -23.50 -15.05
C GLU A 119 4.95 -23.56 -14.77
N ILE A 120 5.70 -22.57 -15.25
CA ILE A 120 7.13 -22.44 -14.94
C ILE A 120 7.33 -22.27 -13.42
N PHE A 121 6.53 -21.41 -12.78
CA PHE A 121 6.68 -21.12 -11.37
C PHE A 121 6.39 -22.35 -10.49
N ILE A 122 5.30 -23.09 -10.73
CA ILE A 122 5.05 -24.34 -9.98
C ILE A 122 6.17 -25.35 -10.18
N ARG A 123 6.69 -25.51 -11.41
CA ARG A 123 7.71 -26.53 -11.71
C ARG A 123 9.09 -26.21 -11.16
N TYR A 124 9.45 -24.94 -11.04
CA TYR A 124 10.84 -24.55 -10.80
C TYR A 124 11.05 -23.67 -9.57
N TYR A 125 10.00 -23.02 -9.05
CA TYR A 125 10.03 -22.34 -7.76
C TYR A 125 9.40 -23.22 -6.67
N GLU A 126 8.11 -23.55 -6.81
CA GLU A 126 7.35 -24.29 -5.78
C GLU A 126 7.84 -25.74 -5.64
N ARG A 127 7.99 -26.43 -6.79
CA ARG A 127 8.44 -27.83 -6.87
C ARG A 127 7.69 -28.77 -5.89
N PRO A 128 6.34 -28.76 -5.91
CA PRO A 128 5.58 -29.67 -5.08
C PRO A 128 5.76 -31.11 -5.57
N ALA A 129 5.41 -32.09 -4.73
CA ALA A 129 5.42 -33.51 -5.11
C ALA A 129 4.58 -33.80 -6.37
N ASN A 130 3.46 -33.07 -6.55
CA ASN A 130 2.66 -33.13 -7.77
C ASN A 130 2.66 -31.76 -8.49
N PRO A 131 3.45 -31.60 -9.56
CA PRO A 131 3.49 -30.35 -10.32
C PRO A 131 2.32 -30.20 -11.31
N ASN A 132 1.51 -31.23 -11.56
CA ASN A 132 0.39 -31.14 -12.50
C ASN A 132 -0.84 -30.50 -11.85
N GLN A 133 -0.83 -29.16 -11.73
CA GLN A 133 -1.90 -28.37 -11.11
C GLN A 133 -2.39 -27.24 -12.04
N PRO A 134 -3.10 -27.57 -13.13
CA PRO A 134 -3.47 -26.60 -14.16
C PRO A 134 -4.39 -25.47 -13.66
N ALA A 135 -5.07 -25.65 -12.52
CA ALA A 135 -5.88 -24.60 -11.90
C ALA A 135 -5.09 -23.30 -11.67
N ARG A 136 -3.79 -23.40 -11.37
CA ARG A 136 -2.90 -22.24 -11.15
C ARG A 136 -2.71 -21.40 -12.40
N GLN A 137 -2.76 -22.02 -13.57
CA GLN A 137 -2.70 -21.32 -14.86
C GLN A 137 -3.98 -20.50 -15.08
N THR A 138 -5.15 -21.09 -14.82
CA THR A 138 -6.45 -20.40 -14.88
C THR A 138 -6.51 -19.24 -13.88
N GLN A 139 -6.04 -19.46 -12.66
CA GLN A 139 -5.95 -18.42 -11.62
C GLN A 139 -5.01 -17.29 -12.02
N ALA A 140 -3.85 -17.60 -12.62
CA ALA A 140 -2.95 -16.58 -13.15
C ALA A 140 -3.62 -15.74 -14.24
N ARG A 141 -4.34 -16.36 -15.17
CA ARG A 141 -5.13 -15.61 -16.17
C ARG A 141 -6.19 -14.72 -15.53
N TYR A 142 -6.87 -15.21 -14.49
CA TYR A 142 -7.85 -14.43 -13.74
C TYR A 142 -7.23 -13.16 -13.17
N TRP A 143 -6.12 -13.27 -12.42
CA TRP A 143 -5.44 -12.12 -11.81
C TRP A 143 -4.88 -11.16 -12.86
N TYR A 144 -4.34 -11.68 -13.97
CA TYR A 144 -3.91 -10.84 -15.09
C TYR A 144 -5.06 -9.99 -15.63
N ASN A 145 -6.20 -10.61 -15.95
CA ASN A 145 -7.35 -9.87 -16.48
C ASN A 145 -7.90 -8.85 -15.49
N LYS A 146 -7.83 -9.17 -14.19
CA LYS A 146 -8.30 -8.30 -13.13
C LYS A 146 -7.45 -7.04 -12.96
N PHE A 147 -6.13 -7.17 -13.04
CA PHE A 147 -5.22 -6.08 -12.68
C PHE A 147 -4.39 -5.51 -13.85
N LYS A 148 -4.41 -6.09 -15.06
CA LYS A 148 -3.63 -5.60 -16.22
C LYS A 148 -3.89 -4.13 -16.57
N ASN A 149 -5.09 -3.65 -16.27
CA ASN A 149 -5.52 -2.26 -16.50
C ASN A 149 -5.42 -1.38 -15.25
N SER A 150 -5.10 -1.95 -14.08
CA SER A 150 -4.65 -1.15 -12.93
C SER A 150 -3.21 -0.73 -13.20
N SER A 151 -3.03 0.40 -13.88
CA SER A 151 -1.74 0.86 -14.40
C SER A 151 -0.97 1.70 -13.37
N THR A 152 0.10 1.12 -12.83
CA THR A 152 1.28 1.82 -12.28
C THR A 152 2.46 1.86 -13.27
N GLU A 153 2.35 1.21 -14.44
CA GLU A 153 3.38 1.23 -15.49
C GLU A 153 3.58 2.65 -16.02
N GLY A 154 4.83 3.16 -15.91
CA GLY A 154 5.23 4.48 -16.39
C GLY A 154 4.98 5.65 -15.43
N LYS A 155 4.33 5.40 -14.28
CA LYS A 155 4.05 6.43 -13.27
C LYS A 155 5.18 6.54 -12.26
N THR A 156 5.65 7.74 -12.04
CA THR A 156 6.55 8.12 -10.95
C THR A 156 5.90 7.81 -9.60
N PRO A 157 6.69 7.64 -8.51
CA PRO A 157 6.14 7.50 -7.16
C PRO A 157 5.17 8.64 -6.79
N GLN A 158 5.41 9.86 -7.30
CA GLN A 158 4.51 11.00 -7.10
C GLN A 158 3.17 10.81 -7.80
N GLU A 159 3.14 10.26 -9.01
CA GLU A 159 1.89 10.00 -9.73
C GLU A 159 1.07 8.89 -9.07
N ILE A 160 1.72 7.84 -8.57
CA ILE A 160 1.06 6.80 -7.78
C ILE A 160 0.47 7.41 -6.50
N HIS A 161 1.24 8.26 -5.83
CA HIS A 161 0.80 8.96 -4.62
C HIS A 161 -0.41 9.87 -4.90
N ASP A 162 -0.35 10.68 -5.95
CA ASP A 162 -1.41 11.61 -6.33
C ASP A 162 -2.72 10.88 -6.69
N GLU A 163 -2.63 9.73 -7.36
CA GLU A 163 -3.79 8.88 -7.65
C GLU A 163 -4.38 8.24 -6.40
N ALA A 164 -3.54 7.78 -5.47
CA ALA A 164 -3.98 7.23 -4.20
C ALA A 164 -4.69 8.30 -3.34
N ILE A 165 -4.20 9.54 -3.38
CA ILE A 165 -4.85 10.70 -2.75
C ILE A 165 -6.20 11.02 -3.42
N ALA A 166 -6.25 11.08 -4.75
CA ALA A 166 -7.50 11.37 -5.48
C ALA A 166 -8.60 10.32 -5.19
N SER A 167 -8.19 9.07 -4.99
CA SER A 167 -9.06 7.94 -4.68
C SER A 167 -9.26 7.69 -3.17
N SER A 168 -8.81 8.59 -2.29
CA SER A 168 -8.89 8.38 -0.85
C SER A 168 -10.33 8.15 -0.37
N ALA A 169 -10.49 7.27 0.63
CA ALA A 169 -11.77 7.01 1.26
C ALA A 169 -12.16 8.15 2.21
N ILE A 170 -13.47 8.37 2.38
CA ILE A 170 -13.99 9.25 3.43
C ILE A 170 -13.77 8.55 4.79
N LYS A 171 -13.07 9.22 5.71
CA LYS A 171 -12.95 8.79 7.10
C LYS A 171 -14.10 9.36 7.92
N THR A 172 -14.62 8.57 8.85
CA THR A 172 -15.69 8.99 9.78
C THR A 172 -15.25 8.73 11.22
N SER A 173 -15.41 9.71 12.10
CA SER A 173 -15.15 9.58 13.54
C SER A 173 -16.00 10.58 14.31
N ASN A 174 -16.65 10.16 15.39
CA ASN A 174 -17.51 11.00 16.23
C ASN A 174 -18.57 11.81 15.44
N GLY A 175 -19.16 11.21 14.40
CA GLY A 175 -20.13 11.87 13.53
C GLY A 175 -19.54 12.91 12.57
N VAL A 176 -18.23 13.14 12.59
CA VAL A 176 -17.53 14.02 11.66
C VAL A 176 -16.95 13.18 10.53
N GLN A 177 -16.96 13.74 9.31
CA GLN A 177 -16.33 13.14 8.14
C GLN A 177 -15.17 14.00 7.63
N ALA A 178 -14.15 13.36 7.08
CA ALA A 178 -13.04 14.04 6.43
C ALA A 178 -12.49 13.22 5.27
N LYS A 179 -11.96 13.91 4.26
CA LYS A 179 -11.29 13.30 3.11
C LYS A 179 -10.12 14.17 2.67
N ILE A 180 -8.99 13.53 2.38
CA ILE A 180 -7.82 14.17 1.77
C ILE A 180 -7.92 14.09 0.25
N GLU A 181 -7.61 15.17 -0.44
CA GLU A 181 -7.74 15.24 -1.91
C GLU A 181 -6.48 15.80 -2.57
N ILE A 182 -5.59 16.42 -1.78
CA ILE A 182 -4.31 16.94 -2.23
C ILE A 182 -3.29 16.62 -1.14
N PHE A 183 -2.18 16.00 -1.52
CA PHE A 183 -0.96 15.96 -0.72
C PHE A 183 0.22 15.78 -1.67
N LYS A 184 0.97 16.84 -1.97
CA LYS A 184 2.04 16.76 -2.96
C LYS A 184 3.06 17.87 -2.85
N GLU A 185 4.23 17.62 -3.40
CA GLU A 185 5.21 18.65 -3.68
C GLU A 185 4.76 19.53 -4.85
N GLN A 186 4.91 20.85 -4.69
CA GLN A 186 4.66 21.84 -5.72
C GLN A 186 5.98 22.25 -6.39
N PRO A 187 5.97 22.66 -7.68
CA PRO A 187 7.17 23.08 -8.40
C PRO A 187 7.99 24.20 -7.72
N VAL A 188 7.37 25.00 -6.86
CA VAL A 188 7.97 26.19 -6.23
C VAL A 188 8.52 25.90 -4.82
N GLY A 189 8.93 24.65 -4.56
CA GLY A 189 9.59 24.28 -3.29
C GLY A 189 8.67 24.28 -2.07
N ASN A 190 7.36 24.09 -2.28
CA ASN A 190 6.37 23.96 -1.21
C ASN A 190 5.72 22.57 -1.26
N ILE A 191 5.13 22.16 -0.15
CA ILE A 191 4.23 21.01 -0.06
C ILE A 191 2.83 21.55 0.20
N THR A 192 1.84 21.06 -0.53
CA THR A 192 0.44 21.36 -0.28
C THR A 192 -0.27 20.11 0.20
N ALA A 193 -1.03 20.24 1.29
CA ALA A 193 -1.95 19.23 1.74
C ALA A 193 -3.34 19.85 1.92
N GLY A 194 -4.40 19.17 1.46
CA GLY A 194 -5.74 19.71 1.49
C GLY A 194 -6.83 18.71 1.10
N GLY A 195 -8.07 19.10 1.32
CA GLY A 195 -9.26 18.29 1.14
C GLY A 195 -10.43 18.96 1.85
N TRP A 196 -11.22 18.17 2.60
CA TRP A 196 -12.31 18.72 3.41
C TRP A 196 -12.50 17.97 4.72
N MET A 197 -13.08 18.67 5.69
CA MET A 197 -13.46 18.14 6.98
C MET A 197 -14.73 18.84 7.45
N GLY A 198 -15.76 18.03 7.73
CA GLY A 198 -17.08 18.47 8.17
C GLY A 198 -17.10 19.28 9.46
N PRO A 199 -18.27 19.81 9.86
CA PRO A 199 -18.41 20.71 11.01
C PRO A 199 -18.00 20.08 12.34
N GLY A 200 -17.78 20.95 13.35
CA GLY A 200 -17.58 20.52 14.74
C GLY A 200 -16.84 21.54 15.60
N TYR A 201 -15.99 22.38 15.00
CA TYR A 201 -15.20 23.39 15.72
C TYR A 201 -14.86 24.62 14.85
N ASN A 202 -14.44 25.69 15.52
CA ASN A 202 -14.27 27.03 14.94
C ASN A 202 -13.11 27.19 13.96
N TYR A 203 -12.00 26.48 14.17
CA TYR A 203 -10.78 26.62 13.37
C TYR A 203 -10.40 25.30 12.71
N GLY A 204 -9.90 25.37 11.48
CA GLY A 204 -9.36 24.22 10.74
C GLY A 204 -7.85 24.37 10.54
N PHE A 205 -7.11 23.28 10.71
CA PHE A 205 -5.66 23.24 10.55
C PHE A 205 -5.23 21.99 9.77
N VAL A 206 -4.15 22.15 9.01
CA VAL A 206 -3.37 21.02 8.52
C VAL A 206 -2.09 20.96 9.32
N LEU A 207 -1.79 19.79 9.90
CA LEU A 207 -0.55 19.52 10.62
C LEU A 207 0.28 18.56 9.77
N VAL A 208 1.59 18.76 9.74
CA VAL A 208 2.56 17.82 9.16
C VAL A 208 3.25 17.09 10.29
N LEU A 209 3.23 15.76 10.24
CA LEU A 209 3.87 14.89 11.21
C LEU A 209 5.05 14.17 10.55
N ASP A 210 6.07 13.88 11.34
CA ASP A 210 7.05 12.85 11.01
C ASP A 210 6.34 11.48 11.03
N HIS A 211 6.34 10.80 9.88
CA HIS A 211 5.55 9.59 9.69
C HIS A 211 5.95 8.48 10.67
N ASN A 212 7.25 8.32 10.90
CA ASN A 212 7.81 7.24 11.70
C ASN A 212 7.58 7.46 13.20
N THR A 213 7.72 8.70 13.67
CA THR A 213 7.65 9.02 15.11
C THR A 213 6.29 9.55 15.55
N GLY A 214 5.45 10.00 14.61
CA GLY A 214 4.20 10.70 14.89
C GLY A 214 4.39 12.10 15.48
N LYS A 215 5.64 12.59 15.55
CA LYS A 215 5.94 13.93 16.08
C LYS A 215 5.47 15.00 15.11
N GLU A 216 4.72 15.97 15.61
CA GLU A 216 4.34 17.15 14.82
C GLU A 216 5.59 17.97 14.44
N LEU A 217 5.68 18.34 13.17
CA LEU A 217 6.79 19.09 12.58
C LEU A 217 6.42 20.53 12.27
N ASP A 218 5.21 20.77 11.75
CA ASP A 218 4.68 22.10 11.44
C ASP A 218 3.14 22.03 11.41
N ARG A 219 2.48 23.19 11.53
CA ARG A 219 1.03 23.34 11.39
C ARG A 219 0.67 24.63 10.68
N ARG A 220 -0.41 24.60 9.91
CA ARG A 220 -0.94 25.78 9.21
C ARG A 220 -2.44 25.88 9.42
N MET A 221 -2.90 27.07 9.81
CA MET A 221 -4.31 27.39 9.81
C MET A 221 -4.83 27.39 8.37
N SER A 222 -5.95 26.73 8.15
CA SER A 222 -6.64 26.72 6.85
C SER A 222 -7.28 28.08 6.60
N PRO A 223 -7.21 28.62 5.36
CA PRO A 223 -7.86 29.88 5.01
C PRO A 223 -9.40 29.81 5.00
N GLY A 224 -9.98 28.60 5.13
CA GLY A 224 -11.42 28.38 5.08
C GLY A 224 -11.94 28.44 3.64
N ILE A 225 -12.10 27.28 3.02
CA ILE A 225 -12.44 27.16 1.60
C ILE A 225 -13.90 26.70 1.46
N VAL A 226 -14.69 27.41 0.65
CA VAL A 226 -16.07 27.02 0.32
C VAL A 226 -16.06 25.77 -0.55
N ARG A 227 -16.86 24.77 -0.18
CA ARG A 227 -16.99 23.50 -0.90
C ARG A 227 -18.45 23.07 -0.96
N ASP A 228 -19.19 23.61 -1.92
CA ASP A 228 -20.63 23.36 -2.03
C ASP A 228 -20.98 21.93 -2.42
N ASP A 229 -20.09 21.25 -3.12
CA ASP A 229 -20.15 19.81 -3.35
C ASP A 229 -20.11 19.02 -2.03
N VAL A 230 -19.23 19.41 -1.11
CA VAL A 230 -19.12 18.81 0.23
C VAL A 230 -20.30 19.21 1.10
N ASN A 231 -20.73 20.47 1.03
CA ASN A 231 -21.91 20.95 1.77
C ASN A 231 -23.14 20.12 1.39
N ALA A 232 -23.38 19.91 0.08
CA ALA A 232 -24.46 19.06 -0.40
C ALA A 232 -24.31 17.60 0.07
N HIS A 233 -23.10 17.03 0.00
CA HIS A 233 -22.82 15.67 0.50
C HIS A 233 -23.17 15.49 1.99
N LEU A 234 -22.88 16.51 2.80
CA LEU A 234 -23.14 16.52 4.24
C LEU A 234 -24.58 16.97 4.60
N GLY A 235 -25.42 17.29 3.61
CA GLY A 235 -26.77 17.82 3.84
C GLY A 235 -26.79 19.23 4.46
N LEU A 236 -25.78 20.04 4.17
CA LEU A 236 -25.58 21.38 4.71
C LEU A 236 -25.85 22.48 3.66
N PRO A 237 -26.19 23.70 4.09
CA PRO A 237 -26.34 24.84 3.18
C PRO A 237 -25.07 25.16 2.37
N SER A 238 -25.25 25.71 1.17
CA SER A 238 -24.16 26.25 0.35
C SER A 238 -23.47 27.45 1.02
N GLY A 239 -22.23 27.73 0.61
CA GLY A 239 -21.40 28.82 1.10
C GLY A 239 -20.57 28.49 2.34
N LEU A 240 -20.73 27.29 2.93
CA LEU A 240 -19.98 26.90 4.12
C LEU A 240 -18.54 26.47 3.78
N LYS A 241 -17.62 26.83 4.69
CA LYS A 241 -16.17 26.75 4.51
C LYS A 241 -15.57 25.47 5.12
N TYR A 242 -15.98 24.31 4.62
CA TYR A 242 -15.48 23.02 5.11
C TYR A 242 -14.27 22.46 4.35
N GLY A 243 -13.80 23.14 3.31
CA GLY A 243 -12.51 22.86 2.70
C GLY A 243 -11.34 23.22 3.62
N ILE A 244 -10.34 22.36 3.66
CA ILE A 244 -9.15 22.49 4.49
C ILE A 244 -7.89 22.46 3.61
N GLN A 245 -6.94 23.37 3.83
CA GLN A 245 -5.68 23.39 3.09
C GLN A 245 -4.56 24.01 3.92
N GLY A 246 -3.37 23.42 3.82
CA GLY A 246 -2.11 23.97 4.33
C GLY A 246 -1.04 23.95 3.24
N VAL A 247 -0.22 25.00 3.21
CA VAL A 247 0.95 25.10 2.34
C VAL A 247 2.18 25.29 3.22
N PHE A 248 3.19 24.46 2.98
CA PHE A 248 4.37 24.35 3.84
C PHE A 248 5.65 24.48 3.01
N PRO A 249 6.68 25.20 3.48
CA PRO A 249 8.00 25.19 2.82
C PRO A 249 8.58 23.77 2.80
N LYS A 250 8.93 23.24 1.63
CA LYS A 250 9.47 21.87 1.49
C LYS A 250 10.80 21.71 2.24
N ALA A 251 11.66 22.74 2.17
CA ALA A 251 13.03 22.69 2.66
C ALA A 251 13.17 22.25 4.13
N GLN A 252 12.20 22.58 4.99
CA GLN A 252 12.23 22.23 6.42
C GLN A 252 12.01 20.74 6.70
N PHE A 253 11.54 19.98 5.71
CA PHE A 253 11.27 18.55 5.84
C PHE A 253 12.33 17.67 5.15
N LYS A 254 13.42 18.23 4.66
CA LYS A 254 14.49 17.49 3.97
C LYS A 254 15.01 16.32 4.82
N GLY A 255 15.10 15.14 4.21
CA GLY A 255 15.50 13.89 4.84
C GLY A 255 14.42 13.22 5.69
N LYS A 256 13.16 13.65 5.60
CA LYS A 256 12.05 13.12 6.41
C LYS A 256 11.03 12.38 5.56
N VAL A 257 10.34 11.45 6.21
CA VAL A 257 9.09 10.88 5.71
C VAL A 257 7.96 11.56 6.47
N ILE A 258 7.02 12.17 5.76
CA ILE A 258 5.96 12.99 6.37
C ILE A 258 4.56 12.49 6.00
N ASP A 259 3.64 12.59 6.96
CA ASP A 259 2.19 12.45 6.73
C ASP A 259 1.45 13.65 7.33
N VAL A 260 0.12 13.68 7.16
CA VAL A 260 -0.69 14.84 7.56
C VAL A 260 -1.87 14.49 8.45
N VAL A 261 -2.26 15.47 9.26
CA VAL A 261 -3.48 15.47 10.06
C VAL A 261 -4.33 16.66 9.66
N PHE A 262 -5.62 16.43 9.43
CA PHE A 262 -6.62 17.49 9.42
C PHE A 262 -7.19 17.61 10.83
N ARG A 263 -7.07 18.81 11.40
CA ARG A 263 -7.58 19.14 12.72
C ARG A 263 -8.67 20.19 12.61
N ARG A 264 -9.76 19.99 13.36
CA ARG A 264 -10.64 21.09 13.76
C ARG A 264 -10.55 21.28 15.27
N THR A 265 -10.50 22.52 15.74
CA THR A 265 -10.43 22.85 17.17
C THR A 265 -11.04 24.21 17.47
N ASN A 266 -11.39 24.46 18.74
CA ASN A 266 -11.77 25.77 19.24
C ASN A 266 -10.57 26.64 19.65
N ASP A 267 -9.35 26.11 19.61
CA ASP A 267 -8.12 26.87 19.86
C ASP A 267 -7.61 27.59 18.59
N LYS A 268 -7.47 28.91 18.66
CA LYS A 268 -7.01 29.75 17.53
C LYS A 268 -5.58 29.45 17.09
N SER A 269 -4.77 28.79 17.91
CA SER A 269 -3.39 28.37 17.61
C SER A 269 -3.32 26.92 17.12
N GLY A 270 -4.45 26.22 17.02
CA GLY A 270 -4.51 24.84 16.55
C GLY A 270 -4.15 23.79 17.60
N ASN A 271 -4.05 24.18 18.87
CA ASN A 271 -3.92 23.23 19.97
C ASN A 271 -5.27 22.55 20.25
N THR A 272 -5.40 21.91 21.40
CA THR A 272 -6.57 21.06 21.73
C THR A 272 -7.50 21.70 22.77
N ALA A 273 -7.19 22.93 23.23
CA ALA A 273 -7.98 23.63 24.23
C ALA A 273 -9.39 23.93 23.69
N GLY A 274 -10.41 23.68 24.52
CA GLY A 274 -11.81 23.84 24.13
C GLY A 274 -12.34 22.76 23.18
N GLY A 275 -11.60 21.67 22.99
CA GLY A 275 -12.00 20.52 22.18
C GLY A 275 -11.41 20.53 20.77
N TYR A 276 -11.26 19.34 20.21
CA TYR A 276 -10.73 19.13 18.87
C TYR A 276 -11.18 17.80 18.28
N GLN A 277 -11.06 17.67 16.96
CA GLN A 277 -11.16 16.42 16.24
C GLN A 277 -10.02 16.36 15.22
N ASP A 278 -9.37 15.21 15.16
CA ASP A 278 -8.29 14.93 14.22
C ASP A 278 -8.68 13.81 13.26
N PHE A 279 -8.18 13.92 12.03
CA PHE A 279 -8.12 12.85 11.04
C PHE A 279 -6.68 12.78 10.52
N ARG A 280 -5.94 11.76 10.95
CA ARG A 280 -4.61 11.46 10.40
C ARG A 280 -4.74 10.64 9.14
N PHE A 281 -3.98 10.98 8.11
CA PHE A 281 -3.90 10.26 6.84
C PHE A 281 -2.51 9.64 6.67
N ASN A 282 -2.14 8.74 7.59
CA ASN A 282 -0.83 8.09 7.60
C ASN A 282 -0.68 6.99 6.54
N GLU A 283 -1.76 6.60 5.88
CA GLU A 283 -1.70 5.74 4.69
C GLU A 283 -1.09 6.44 3.46
N PHE A 284 -0.98 7.77 3.49
CA PHE A 284 -0.32 8.57 2.45
C PHE A 284 0.86 9.32 3.05
N TYR A 285 2.03 9.20 2.43
CA TYR A 285 3.25 9.83 2.92
C TYR A 285 4.17 10.27 1.79
N LEU A 286 4.91 11.36 2.03
CA LEU A 286 5.95 11.86 1.12
C LEU A 286 7.33 11.67 1.74
N THR A 287 8.31 11.35 0.91
CA THR A 287 9.74 11.36 1.29
C THR A 287 10.39 12.60 0.70
N ILE A 288 10.88 13.49 1.57
CA ILE A 288 11.33 14.85 1.21
C ILE A 288 12.84 15.00 1.31
#